data_AF-A0A2R7R046-F1
#
_entry.id   AF-A0A2R7R046-F1
#
_cell.length_a   1.000
_cell.length_b   1.000
_cell.length_c   1.000
_cell.angle_alpha   90.00
_cell.angle_beta   90.00
_cell.angle_gamma   90.00
#
_symmetry.space_group_name_H-M   'P 1'
#
loop_
_entity.id
_entity.type
_entity.pdbx_description
1 polymer ?
#
loop_
_entity_poly.entity_id
_entity_poly.type
_entity_poly.pdbx_seq_one_letter_code
_entity_poly.pdbx_strand_id
1 'polypeptide(L)'
;MAFDGEALVVGTQRWPLSRAINLAPAPWNDNAPIAAENVAVMTLWHRGNSVCLDIRQVSSGKGDRYTKVVLLHEKRLYVLPPLFGTCAAIREAPHHGFSYPSNTYLGAGMESDPEGLQVDYLLSDGITRVERYRLRFPDHDNPFVFEAMRE
;
A
#
# COMPACT_ATOMS: atom_id res chain seq x y z
N MET A 1 -9.78 -11.57 15.56
CA MET A 1 -9.54 -10.34 14.78
C MET A 1 -10.63 -10.23 13.75
N ALA A 2 -11.09 -9.02 13.44
CA ALA A 2 -12.12 -8.80 12.43
C ALA A 2 -11.85 -7.48 11.70
N PHE A 3 -12.33 -7.37 10.47
CA PHE A 3 -12.35 -6.12 9.72
C PHE A 3 -13.74 -5.97 9.12
N ASP A 4 -14.45 -4.91 9.50
CA ASP A 4 -15.87 -4.70 9.16
C ASP A 4 -16.07 -3.69 8.02
N GLY A 5 -15.00 -3.30 7.33
CA GLY A 5 -15.01 -2.27 6.31
C GLY A 5 -14.78 -0.86 6.84
N GLU A 6 -15.09 -0.59 8.11
CA GLU A 6 -14.86 0.70 8.76
C GLU A 6 -13.64 0.70 9.69
N ALA A 7 -13.37 -0.45 10.30
CA ALA A 7 -12.34 -0.59 11.32
C ALA A 7 -11.71 -1.97 11.33
N LEU A 8 -10.43 -2.00 11.70
CA LEU A 8 -9.73 -3.21 12.12
C LEU A 8 -9.94 -3.44 13.63
N VAL A 9 -10.42 -4.62 14.00
CA VAL A 9 -10.63 -5.04 15.39
C VAL A 9 -9.61 -6.11 15.77
N VAL A 10 -8.74 -5.78 16.72
CA VAL A 10 -7.69 -6.68 17.25
C VAL A 10 -7.91 -6.87 18.75
N GLY A 11 -8.24 -8.09 19.17
CA GLY A 11 -8.68 -8.36 20.54
C GLY A 11 -9.95 -7.55 20.86
N THR A 12 -9.87 -6.71 21.89
CA THR A 12 -10.95 -5.78 22.31
C THR A 12 -10.79 -4.37 21.75
N GLN A 13 -9.70 -4.09 21.01
CA GLN A 13 -9.41 -2.76 20.47
C GLN A 13 -9.95 -2.60 19.06
N ARG A 14 -10.54 -1.44 18.78
CA ARG A 14 -11.07 -1.04 17.47
C ARG A 14 -10.21 0.09 16.90
N TRP A 15 -9.77 -0.07 15.66
CA TRP A 15 -8.92 0.85 14.92
C TRP A 15 -9.68 1.36 13.68
N PRO A 16 -10.32 2.54 13.72
CA PRO A 16 -11.10 3.06 12.60
C PRO A 16 -10.21 3.52 11.43
N LEU A 17 -10.59 3.21 10.19
CA LEU A 17 -9.92 3.71 8.98
C LEU A 17 -9.95 5.24 8.89
N SER A 18 -11.02 5.87 9.35
CA SER A 18 -11.16 7.34 9.38
C SER A 18 -10.09 8.04 10.24
N ARG A 19 -9.41 7.29 11.12
CA ARG A 19 -8.31 7.77 11.97
C ARG A 19 -6.96 7.18 11.57
N ALA A 20 -6.89 6.41 10.48
CA ALA A 20 -5.65 5.86 10.00
C ALA A 20 -4.72 6.97 9.52
N ILE A 21 -3.43 6.80 9.74
CA ILE A 21 -2.41 7.65 9.15
C ILE A 21 -2.31 7.26 7.67
N ASN A 22 -2.69 8.19 6.80
CA ASN A 22 -2.61 7.95 5.37
C ASN A 22 -1.19 8.22 4.88
N LEU A 23 -0.51 7.18 4.39
CA LEU A 23 0.82 7.24 3.81
C LEU A 23 0.78 7.20 2.28
N ALA A 24 -0.41 7.12 1.69
CA ALA A 24 -0.63 7.26 0.26
C ALA A 24 -0.54 8.73 -0.19
N PRO A 25 -0.06 8.99 -1.43
CA PRO A 25 -0.05 10.34 -1.99
C PRO A 25 -1.46 10.95 -2.06
N ALA A 26 -1.56 12.28 -2.01
CA ALA A 26 -2.82 13.04 -1.97
C ALA A 26 -3.96 12.60 -2.93
N PRO A 27 -3.72 12.21 -4.20
CA PRO A 27 -4.81 11.74 -5.06
C PRO A 27 -5.44 10.40 -4.62
N TRP A 28 -4.81 9.70 -3.67
CA TRP A 28 -5.19 8.37 -3.18
C TRP A 28 -5.60 8.42 -1.71
N ASN A 29 -6.44 9.38 -1.32
CA ASN A 29 -6.91 9.45 0.06
C ASN A 29 -7.84 8.28 0.39
N ASP A 30 -7.28 7.19 0.90
CA ASP A 30 -7.96 5.90 1.06
C ASP A 30 -8.30 5.57 2.52
N ASN A 31 -8.57 6.60 3.32
CA ASN A 31 -9.08 6.44 4.69
C ASN A 31 -10.61 6.25 4.74
N ALA A 32 -11.27 6.21 3.58
CA ALA A 32 -12.70 6.01 3.49
C ALA A 32 -13.09 4.58 3.91
N PRO A 33 -14.27 4.41 4.53
CA PRO A 33 -14.88 3.11 4.75
C PRO A 33 -15.00 2.33 3.44
N ILE A 34 -14.85 1.01 3.57
CA ILE A 34 -15.03 0.06 2.48
C ILE A 34 -16.40 -0.58 2.64
N ALA A 35 -17.23 -0.50 1.61
CA ALA A 35 -18.48 -1.23 1.58
C ALA A 35 -18.20 -2.73 1.51
N ALA A 36 -18.81 -3.53 2.37
CA ALA A 36 -18.49 -4.96 2.51
C ALA A 36 -18.76 -5.73 1.21
N GLU A 37 -19.78 -5.32 0.46
CA GLU A 37 -20.14 -5.85 -0.86
C GLU A 37 -19.05 -5.66 -1.92
N ASN A 38 -18.15 -4.68 -1.72
CA ASN A 38 -17.06 -4.41 -2.66
C ASN A 38 -15.81 -5.22 -2.33
N VAL A 39 -15.75 -5.97 -1.22
CA VAL A 39 -14.55 -6.75 -0.88
C VAL A 39 -14.54 -8.05 -1.69
N ALA A 40 -13.56 -8.18 -2.58
CA ALA A 40 -13.35 -9.39 -3.39
C ALA A 40 -12.60 -10.46 -2.60
N VAL A 41 -11.44 -10.07 -2.08
CA VAL A 41 -10.48 -10.93 -1.37
C VAL A 41 -9.81 -10.11 -0.29
N MET A 42 -9.63 -10.68 0.89
CA MET A 42 -8.86 -10.10 1.96
C MET A 42 -7.85 -11.13 2.49
N THR A 43 -6.58 -10.74 2.54
CA THR A 43 -5.49 -11.57 3.08
C THR A 43 -4.93 -10.90 4.32
N LEU A 44 -4.85 -11.67 5.41
CA LEU A 44 -4.31 -11.23 6.68
C LEU A 44 -2.89 -11.75 6.89
N TRP A 45 -2.00 -10.84 7.28
CA TRP A 45 -0.60 -11.10 7.56
C TRP A 45 -0.26 -10.73 9.01
N HIS A 46 0.48 -11.61 9.66
CA HIS A 46 1.03 -11.37 11.00
C HIS A 46 2.55 -11.37 10.94
N ARG A 47 3.17 -10.31 11.46
CA ARG A 47 4.63 -10.21 11.61
C ARG A 47 4.97 -9.50 12.92
N GLY A 48 5.40 -10.26 13.92
CA GLY A 48 5.68 -9.74 15.26
C GLY A 48 4.44 -9.02 15.84
N ASN A 49 4.63 -7.77 16.27
CA ASN A 49 3.57 -6.91 16.79
C ASN A 49 2.71 -6.24 15.69
N SER A 50 2.93 -6.57 14.43
CA SER A 50 2.25 -5.97 13.29
C SER A 50 1.18 -6.88 12.74
N VAL A 51 0.08 -6.26 12.35
CA VAL A 51 -1.05 -6.89 11.67
C VAL A 51 -1.24 -6.13 10.36
N CYS A 52 -1.23 -6.83 9.24
CA CYS A 52 -1.40 -6.20 7.95
C CYS A 52 -2.48 -6.90 7.12
N LEU A 53 -3.30 -6.13 6.44
CA LEU A 53 -4.35 -6.60 5.53
C LEU A 53 -4.05 -6.16 4.10
N ASP A 54 -4.03 -7.10 3.18
CA ASP A 54 -4.17 -6.83 1.74
C ASP A 54 -5.65 -7.00 1.38
N ILE A 55 -6.30 -5.95 0.87
CA ILE A 55 -7.73 -5.94 0.55
C ILE A 55 -7.87 -5.64 -0.94
N ARG A 56 -8.39 -6.61 -1.70
CA ARG A 56 -8.77 -6.43 -3.10
C ARG A 56 -10.26 -6.14 -3.18
N GLN A 57 -10.61 -5.08 -3.89
CA GLN A 57 -11.99 -4.64 -4.05
C GLN A 57 -12.49 -4.93 -5.49
N VAL A 58 -13.81 -5.15 -5.63
CA VAL A 58 -14.50 -5.14 -6.92
C VAL A 58 -15.25 -3.81 -7.01
N SER A 59 -14.70 -2.85 -7.76
CA SER A 59 -15.39 -1.59 -8.06
C SER A 59 -14.87 -0.99 -9.36
N SER A 60 -15.69 -0.14 -9.97
CA SER A 60 -15.35 0.61 -11.19
C SER A 60 -14.47 1.83 -10.92
N GLY A 61 -14.26 2.21 -9.66
CA GLY A 61 -13.42 3.33 -9.26
C GLY A 61 -11.93 3.10 -9.58
N LYS A 62 -11.23 4.18 -9.98
CA LYS A 62 -9.80 4.11 -10.35
C LYS A 62 -8.91 3.60 -9.21
N GLY A 63 -9.19 4.00 -7.96
CA GLY A 63 -8.47 3.54 -6.77
C GLY A 63 -8.78 2.11 -6.36
N ASP A 64 -9.99 1.65 -6.66
CA ASP A 64 -10.46 0.33 -6.23
C ASP A 64 -9.89 -0.81 -7.08
N ARG A 65 -9.21 -0.48 -8.19
CA ARG A 65 -8.44 -1.43 -9.00
C ARG A 65 -7.18 -1.92 -8.31
N TYR A 66 -6.71 -1.19 -7.30
CA TYR A 66 -5.46 -1.48 -6.61
C TYR A 66 -5.73 -2.18 -5.28
N THR A 67 -4.73 -2.92 -4.79
CA THR A 67 -4.83 -3.56 -3.47
C THR A 67 -4.71 -2.47 -2.41
N LYS A 68 -5.73 -2.34 -1.56
CA LYS A 68 -5.68 -1.47 -0.39
C LYS A 68 -4.93 -2.20 0.71
N VAL A 69 -3.98 -1.52 1.34
CA VAL A 69 -3.16 -2.11 2.40
C VAL A 69 -3.32 -1.35 3.69
N VAL A 70 -3.77 -2.08 4.71
CA VAL A 70 -4.00 -1.55 6.05
C VAL A 70 -3.03 -2.21 7.00
N LEU A 71 -2.17 -1.43 7.65
CA LEU A 71 -1.18 -1.91 8.61
C LEU A 71 -1.50 -1.35 9.99
N LEU A 72 -1.72 -2.23 10.97
CA LEU A 72 -1.63 -1.89 12.37
C LEU A 72 -0.23 -2.23 12.87
N HIS A 73 0.51 -1.21 13.29
CA HIS A 73 1.86 -1.34 13.82
C HIS A 73 2.01 -0.47 15.07
N GLU A 74 2.56 -1.03 16.15
CA GLU A 74 2.81 -0.31 17.41
C GLU A 74 1.66 0.62 17.84
N LYS A 75 0.43 0.09 17.83
CA LYS A 75 -0.81 0.81 18.22
C LYS A 75 -1.14 2.01 17.33
N ARG A 76 -0.77 1.98 16.05
CA ARG A 76 -1.18 2.96 15.04
C ARG A 76 -1.63 2.25 13.78
N LEU A 77 -2.74 2.70 13.23
CA LEU A 77 -3.28 2.19 11.97
C LEU A 77 -2.78 3.07 10.83
N TYR A 78 -2.30 2.45 9.77
CA TYR A 78 -1.76 3.08 8.58
C TYR A 78 -2.48 2.56 7.35
N VAL A 79 -2.66 3.44 6.36
CA VAL A 79 -3.04 3.07 5.00
C VAL A 79 -1.85 3.33 4.10
N LEU A 80 -1.40 2.33 3.35
CA LEU A 80 -0.24 2.44 2.47
C LEU A 80 -0.64 2.83 1.03
N PRO A 81 0.31 3.31 0.21
CA PRO A 81 0.04 3.61 -1.19
C PRO A 81 -0.53 2.42 -1.98
N PRO A 82 -1.43 2.65 -2.94
CA PRO A 82 -2.15 1.60 -3.67
C PRO A 82 -1.28 0.80 -4.65
N LEU A 83 -0.25 1.42 -5.22
CA LEU A 83 0.63 0.76 -6.19
C LEU A 83 1.74 0.01 -5.45
N PHE A 84 1.92 -1.29 -5.71
CA PHE A 84 2.81 -2.23 -4.99
C PHE A 84 2.77 -2.21 -3.46
N GLY A 85 1.87 -1.43 -2.85
CA GLY A 85 1.47 -1.62 -1.48
C GLY A 85 0.97 -3.05 -1.37
N THR A 86 1.75 -3.87 -0.67
CA THR A 86 1.33 -5.18 -0.19
C THR A 86 2.02 -5.44 1.12
N CYS A 87 1.33 -6.12 2.02
CA CYS A 87 1.89 -6.59 3.28
C CYS A 87 3.18 -7.39 3.10
N ALA A 88 3.33 -8.11 1.98
CA ALA A 88 4.54 -8.87 1.68
C ALA A 88 5.78 -7.96 1.48
N ALA A 89 5.59 -6.75 0.96
CA ALA A 89 6.64 -5.81 0.62
C ALA A 89 7.05 -4.90 1.79
N ILE A 90 6.30 -4.90 2.90
CA ILE A 90 6.65 -4.15 4.11
C ILE A 90 7.87 -4.80 4.76
N ARG A 91 8.84 -3.97 5.15
CA ARG A 91 10.09 -4.40 5.80
C ARG A 91 10.22 -3.75 7.16
N GLU A 92 10.78 -4.49 8.11
CA GLU A 92 11.15 -3.91 9.40
C GLU A 92 12.21 -2.82 9.22
N ALA A 93 12.12 -1.76 10.04
CA ALA A 93 13.10 -0.70 10.09
C ALA A 93 13.54 -0.45 11.55
N PRO A 94 14.69 0.21 11.77
CA PRO A 94 15.15 0.54 13.12
C PRO A 94 14.11 1.29 13.96
N HIS A 95 14.28 1.27 15.29
CA HIS A 95 13.43 1.99 16.25
C HIS A 95 11.94 1.60 16.25
N HIS A 96 11.63 0.31 16.03
CA HIS A 96 10.26 -0.18 15.91
C HIS A 96 9.49 0.55 14.79
N GLY A 97 10.19 0.83 13.70
CA GLY A 97 9.60 1.39 12.49
C GLY A 97 9.37 0.32 11.45
N PHE A 98 8.77 0.74 10.33
CA PHE A 98 8.71 -0.06 9.12
C PHE A 98 9.10 0.81 7.93
N SER A 99 9.45 0.15 6.82
CA SER A 99 9.52 0.76 5.52
C SER A 99 8.54 0.10 4.56
N TYR A 100 8.03 0.89 3.61
CA TYR A 100 7.03 0.47 2.65
C TYR A 100 7.36 1.05 1.26
N PRO A 101 6.96 0.37 0.18
CA PRO A 101 7.14 0.90 -1.16
C PRO A 101 6.13 2.02 -1.44
N SER A 102 6.62 3.14 -1.97
CA SER A 102 5.85 4.23 -2.54
C SER A 102 6.29 4.43 -3.99
N ASN A 103 5.34 4.49 -4.91
CA ASN A 103 5.64 4.37 -6.32
C ASN A 103 5.19 5.58 -7.13
N THR A 104 5.93 5.85 -8.19
CA THR A 104 5.66 6.94 -9.13
C THR A 104 5.87 6.43 -10.56
N TYR A 105 4.89 6.64 -11.44
CA TYR A 105 5.02 6.39 -12.87
C TYR A 105 6.10 7.26 -13.50
N LEU A 106 6.89 6.67 -14.38
CA LEU A 106 7.93 7.33 -15.16
C LEU A 106 7.49 7.45 -16.62
N GLY A 107 8.03 8.46 -17.31
CA GLY A 107 7.75 8.73 -18.72
C GLY A 107 6.67 9.79 -18.94
N ALA A 108 6.58 10.28 -20.18
CA ALA A 108 5.66 11.37 -20.52
C ALA A 108 4.17 10.96 -20.45
N GLY A 109 3.89 9.68 -20.67
CA GLY A 109 2.55 9.10 -20.62
C GLY A 109 2.01 8.81 -19.22
N MET A 110 2.82 8.97 -18.16
CA MET A 110 2.44 8.76 -16.76
C MET A 110 1.69 7.42 -16.56
N GLU A 111 0.57 7.40 -15.83
CA GLU A 111 -0.22 6.18 -15.59
C GLU A 111 -0.87 5.60 -16.86
N SER A 112 -1.12 6.41 -17.89
CA SER A 112 -1.78 5.94 -19.13
C SER A 112 -0.85 5.20 -20.08
N ASP A 113 0.43 5.54 -20.07
CA ASP A 113 1.48 4.90 -20.89
C ASP A 113 2.84 5.08 -20.20
N PRO A 114 3.10 4.30 -19.14
CA PRO A 114 4.32 4.43 -18.36
C PRO A 114 5.52 3.79 -19.08
N GLU A 115 6.65 4.49 -19.09
CA GLU A 115 7.95 3.91 -19.48
C GLU A 115 8.55 3.03 -18.36
N GLY A 116 7.98 3.14 -17.15
CA GLY A 116 8.44 2.42 -15.97
C GLY A 116 7.86 2.96 -14.67
N LEU A 117 8.44 2.51 -13.57
CA LEU A 117 8.11 2.91 -12.21
C LEU A 117 9.37 3.24 -11.42
N GLN A 118 9.34 4.33 -10.67
CA GLN A 118 10.24 4.53 -9.54
C GLN A 118 9.57 3.99 -8.29
N VAL A 119 10.28 3.15 -7.55
CA VAL A 119 9.84 2.55 -6.28
C VAL A 119 10.76 3.07 -5.19
N ASP A 120 10.25 3.97 -4.35
CA ASP A 120 10.96 4.46 -3.18
C ASP A 120 10.49 3.70 -1.94
N TYR A 121 11.41 3.08 -1.22
CA TYR A 121 11.12 2.57 0.12
C TYR A 121 11.22 3.72 1.12
N LEU A 122 10.09 4.11 1.67
CA LEU A 122 9.99 5.18 2.66
C LEU A 122 9.83 4.58 4.06
N LEU A 123 10.41 5.22 5.08
CA LEU A 123 10.11 4.92 6.48
C LEU A 123 8.67 5.32 6.83
N SER A 124 8.19 4.81 7.96
CA SER A 124 6.86 5.08 8.52
C SER A 124 6.56 6.57 8.82
N ASP A 125 7.55 7.46 8.69
CA ASP A 125 7.36 8.92 8.72
C ASP A 125 6.82 9.48 7.39
N GLY A 126 6.78 8.65 6.35
CA GLY A 126 6.33 9.00 5.00
C GLY A 126 7.26 9.92 4.22
N ILE A 127 8.45 10.20 4.74
CA ILE A 127 9.37 11.22 4.21
C ILE A 127 10.75 10.62 3.94
N THR A 128 11.29 9.86 4.89
CA THR A 128 12.66 9.37 4.82
C THR A 128 12.78 8.18 3.88
N ARG A 129 13.41 8.38 2.72
CA ARG A 129 13.72 7.31 1.76
C ARG A 129 14.95 6.51 2.20
N VAL A 130 14.83 5.19 2.27
CA VAL A 130 15.93 4.26 2.62
C VAL A 130 16.46 3.47 1.44
N GLU A 131 15.68 3.35 0.36
CA GLU A 131 16.10 2.65 -0.85
C GLU A 131 15.28 3.14 -2.05
N ARG A 132 15.85 3.01 -3.26
CA ARG A 132 15.16 3.27 -4.51
C ARG A 132 15.42 2.17 -5.52
N TYR A 133 14.37 1.83 -6.26
CA TYR A 133 14.46 1.01 -7.45
C TYR A 133 13.82 1.74 -8.62
N ARG A 134 14.35 1.48 -9.80
CA ARG A 134 13.74 1.85 -11.07
C ARG A 134 13.35 0.58 -11.81
N LEU A 135 12.07 0.41 -12.03
CA LEU A 135 11.52 -0.63 -12.90
C LEU A 135 11.34 -0.03 -14.28
N ARG A 136 11.96 -0.60 -15.29
CA ARG A 136 11.78 -0.21 -16.69
C ARG A 136 10.83 -1.19 -17.37
N PHE A 137 9.90 -0.68 -18.16
CA PHE A 137 9.00 -1.49 -18.99
C PHE A 137 9.56 -1.53 -20.42
N PRO A 138 10.33 -2.57 -20.81
CA PRO A 138 10.86 -2.68 -22.17
C PRO A 138 9.75 -2.86 -23.22
N ASP A 139 8.63 -3.44 -22.81
CA ASP A 139 7.40 -3.56 -23.58
C ASP A 139 6.29 -2.82 -22.86
N HIS A 140 5.88 -1.67 -23.41
CA HIS A 140 4.87 -0.80 -22.80
C HIS A 140 3.48 -1.45 -22.76
N ASP A 141 3.20 -2.37 -23.69
CA ASP A 141 1.93 -3.09 -23.74
C ASP A 141 1.85 -4.22 -22.69
N ASN A 142 2.99 -4.58 -22.09
CA ASN A 142 3.08 -5.64 -21.08
C ASN A 142 3.91 -5.21 -19.85
N PRO A 143 3.31 -4.42 -18.92
CA PRO A 143 3.99 -3.93 -17.72
C PRO A 143 4.33 -5.02 -16.68
N PHE A 144 3.96 -6.29 -16.94
CA PHE A 144 4.36 -7.42 -16.11
C PHE A 144 5.77 -7.93 -16.43
N VAL A 145 6.34 -7.51 -17.56
CA VAL A 145 7.75 -7.74 -17.89
C VAL A 145 8.51 -6.46 -17.61
N PHE A 146 9.44 -6.51 -16.66
CA PHE A 146 10.21 -5.34 -16.28
C PHE A 146 11.65 -5.68 -15.90
N GLU A 147 12.53 -4.70 -16.11
CA GLU A 147 13.91 -4.73 -15.62
C GLU A 147 13.99 -3.91 -14.34
N ALA A 148 14.45 -4.52 -13.24
CA ALA A 148 14.60 -3.83 -11.96
C ALA A 148 16.06 -3.41 -11.75
N MET A 149 16.29 -2.11 -11.57
CA MET A 149 17.59 -1.55 -11.23
C MET A 149 17.52 -0.91 -9.85
N ARG A 150 18.49 -1.22 -8.98
CA ARG A 150 18.66 -0.53 -7.70
C ARG A 150 19.50 0.72 -7.91
N GLU A 151 19.08 1.84 -7.32
CA GLU A 151 19.78 3.14 -7.36
C GLU A 151 20.41 3.49 -6.01
#